data_AF-A0A2D3VUR8-F1
#
_entry.id   AF-A0A2D3VUR8-F1
#
_cell.length_a   1.000
_cell.length_b   1.000
_cell.length_c   1.000
_cell.angle_alpha   90.00
_cell.angle_beta   90.00
_cell.angle_gamma   90.00
#
_symmetry.space_group_name_H-M   'P 1'
#
loop_
_entity.id
_entity.type
_entity.pdbx_description
1 polymer ?
#
loop_
_entity_poly.entity_id
_entity_poly.type
_entity_poly.pdbx_seq_one_letter_code
_entity_poly.pdbx_strand_id
1 'polypeptide(L)' 'MKIWISDTQTQSHRLVRLNCENHSDYNYLGDLDDEALRKFLQEVKIDLAIEKKIKLLHYYGYLHLFVIHKR' A
#
# COMPACT_ATOMS: atom_id res chain seq x y z
N MET A 1 -11.20 -4.82 -4.26
CA MET A 1 -11.55 -3.44 -3.84
C MET A 1 -10.87 -2.44 -4.78
N LYS A 2 -11.49 -1.29 -5.03
CA LYS A 2 -10.83 -0.19 -5.77
C LYS A 2 -9.65 0.31 -4.94
N ILE A 3 -8.45 0.34 -5.50
CA ILE A 3 -7.27 0.86 -4.83
C ILE A 3 -6.71 2.05 -5.61
N TRP A 4 -6.41 3.10 -4.86
CA TRP A 4 -5.69 4.28 -5.28
C TRP A 4 -4.36 4.32 -4.53
N ILE A 5 -3.28 4.73 -5.21
CA ILE A 5 -1.93 4.73 -4.65
C ILE A 5 -1.24 6.09 -4.82
N SER A 6 -0.52 6.49 -3.78
CA SER A 6 0.52 7.51 -3.84
C SER A 6 1.83 6.88 -3.37
N ASP A 7 2.81 6.81 -4.25
CA ASP A 7 4.11 6.16 -4.00
C ASP A 7 5.24 7.16 -4.22
N THR A 8 5.97 7.48 -3.15
CA THR A 8 7.10 8.39 -3.18
C THR A 8 8.36 7.66 -2.74
N GLN A 9 9.26 7.46 -3.68
CA GLN A 9 10.57 6.86 -3.44
C GLN A 9 11.62 7.96 -3.26
N THR A 10 12.32 7.94 -2.13
CA THR A 10 13.47 8.83 -1.85
C THR A 10 14.74 8.02 -1.60
N GLN A 11 15.86 8.70 -1.37
CA GLN A 11 17.14 8.05 -1.04
C GLN A 11 17.11 7.32 0.31
N SER A 12 16.38 7.83 1.31
CA SER A 12 16.38 7.27 2.66
C SER A 12 15.19 6.37 2.95
N HIS A 13 14.06 6.57 2.27
CA HIS A 13 12.82 5.85 2.53
C HIS A 13 11.89 5.84 1.31
N ARG A 14 10.88 4.97 1.36
CA ARG A 14 9.74 4.92 0.45
C ARG A 14 8.45 5.14 1.25
N LEU A 15 7.60 6.02 0.76
CA LEU A 15 6.25 6.25 1.26
C LEU A 15 5.26 5.60 0.32
N VAL A 16 4.53 4.59 0.79
CA VAL A 16 3.44 3.97 0.02
C VAL A 16 2.13 4.24 0.74
N ARG A 17 1.22 4.96 0.11
CA ARG A 17 -0.12 5.25 0.63
C ARG A 17 -1.15 4.60 -0.27
N LEU A 18 -2.00 3.76 0.32
CA LEU A 18 -3.12 3.11 -0.33
C LEU A 18 -4.42 3.69 0.20
N ASN A 19 -5.40 3.88 -0.68
CA ASN A 19 -6.74 4.34 -0.33
C ASN A 19 -7.80 3.61 -1.17
N CYS A 20 -8.95 3.33 -0.57
CA CYS A 20 -10.09 2.72 -1.26
C CYS A 20 -10.96 3.75 -2.00
N GLU A 21 -10.75 5.03 -1.73
CA GLU A 21 -11.45 6.17 -2.33
C GLU A 21 -10.51 6.98 -3.24
N ASN A 22 -11.10 7.73 -4.15
CA ASN A 22 -10.36 8.61 -5.04
C ASN A 22 -9.91 9.88 -4.30
N HIS A 23 -8.62 10.17 -4.38
CA HIS A 23 -8.00 11.39 -3.85
C HIS A 23 -7.16 12.03 -4.96
N SER A 24 -7.13 13.37 -5.01
CA SER A 24 -6.49 14.13 -6.10
C SER A 24 -5.00 13.82 -6.30
N ASP A 25 -4.29 13.40 -5.25
CA ASP A 25 -2.85 13.11 -5.27
C ASP A 25 -2.53 11.61 -5.45
N TYR A 26 -3.52 10.81 -5.81
CA TYR A 26 -3.40 9.35 -5.94
C TYR A 26 -3.72 8.91 -7.35
N ASN A 27 -3.00 7.90 -7.82
CA ASN A 27 -3.26 7.25 -9.10
C ASN A 27 -4.10 6.00 -8.86
N TYR A 28 -5.04 5.71 -9.77
CA TYR A 28 -5.79 4.47 -9.71
C TYR A 28 -4.85 3.30 -9.98
N LEU A 29 -4.73 2.40 -9.01
CA LEU A 29 -3.88 1.21 -9.09
C LEU A 29 -4.63 0.04 -9.75
N GLY A 30 -5.94 -0.04 -9.52
CA GLY A 30 -6.79 -1.10 -10.03
C GLY A 30 -7.77 -1.63 -8.99
N ASP A 31 -8.60 -2.56 -9.43
CA ASP A 31 -9.47 -3.34 -8.56
C ASP A 31 -8.70 -4.58 -8.09
N LEU A 32 -8.14 -4.51 -6.89
CA LEU A 32 -7.31 -5.58 -6.33
C LEU A 32 -8.13 -6.44 -5.37
N ASP A 33 -8.12 -7.76 -5.58
CA ASP A 33 -8.53 -8.71 -4.56
C ASP A 33 -7.42 -8.93 -3.51
N ASP A 34 -7.70 -9.74 -2.49
CA ASP A 34 -6.75 -10.00 -1.41
C ASP A 34 -5.46 -10.68 -1.89
N GLU A 35 -5.54 -11.49 -2.96
CA GLU A 35 -4.36 -12.16 -3.53
C GLU A 35 -3.47 -11.16 -4.28
N ALA A 36 -4.05 -10.31 -5.11
CA ALA A 36 -3.36 -9.25 -5.83
C ALA A 36 -2.76 -8.22 -4.86
N LEU A 37 -3.51 -7.85 -3.81
CA LEU A 37 -3.03 -6.96 -2.76
C LEU A 37 -1.88 -7.58 -1.96
N ARG A 38 -1.93 -8.90 -1.68
CA ARG A 38 -0.84 -9.62 -1.03
C ARG A 38 0.43 -9.57 -1.88
N LYS A 39 0.34 -9.86 -3.19
CA LYS A 39 1.47 -9.77 -4.14
C LYS A 39 2.06 -8.36 -4.15
N PHE A 40 1.22 -7.33 -4.25
CA PHE A 40 1.65 -5.94 -4.19
C PHE A 40 2.42 -5.61 -2.90
N LEU A 41 1.90 -6.00 -1.74
CA LEU A 41 2.56 -5.74 -0.46
C LEU A 41 3.91 -6.49 -0.31
N GLN A 42 4.04 -7.66 -0.92
CA GLN A 42 5.31 -8.40 -1.00
C GLN A 42 6.35 -7.66 -1.87
N GLU A 43 5.94 -7.08 -3.00
CA GLU A 43 6.83 -6.28 -3.86
C GLU A 43 7.33 -5.01 -3.17
N VAL A 44 6.54 -4.43 -2.27
CA VAL A 44 6.94 -3.30 -1.41
C VAL A 44 7.92 -3.74 -0.30
N LYS A 45 8.32 -5.02 -0.27
CA LYS A 45 9.19 -5.65 0.74
C LYS A 45 8.63 -5.55 2.16
N ILE A 46 7.30 -5.66 2.28
CA ILE A 46 6.62 -5.65 3.56
C ILE A 46 6.50 -7.10 4.05
N ASP A 47 7.58 -7.63 4.61
CA ASP A 47 7.61 -9.01 5.09
C ASP A 47 6.81 -9.21 6.39
N LEU A 48 6.63 -8.15 7.19
CA LEU A 48 5.97 -8.24 8.48
C LEU A 48 4.45 -8.01 8.36
N ALA A 49 3.69 -9.08 8.65
CA ALA A 49 2.25 -9.08 8.92
C ALA A 49 1.36 -8.56 7.77
N ILE A 50 1.57 -9.06 6.55
CA ILE A 50 0.74 -8.75 5.37
C ILE A 50 -0.75 -8.95 5.65
N GLU A 51 -1.13 -10.07 6.26
CA GLU A 51 -2.53 -10.36 6.59
C GLU A 51 -3.16 -9.31 7.51
N LYS A 52 -2.39 -8.78 8.47
CA LYS A 52 -2.85 -7.71 9.34
C LYS A 52 -3.05 -6.42 8.53
N LYS A 53 -2.16 -6.12 7.60
CA LYS A 53 -2.22 -4.92 6.74
C LYS A 53 -3.41 -4.97 5.78
N ILE A 54 -3.67 -6.13 5.19
CA ILE A 54 -4.87 -6.37 4.37
C ILE A 54 -6.12 -6.12 5.21
N LYS A 55 -6.21 -6.72 6.41
CA LYS A 55 -7.33 -6.48 7.34
C LYS A 55 -7.50 -5.01 7.72
N LEU A 56 -6.39 -4.29 7.98
CA LEU A 56 -6.43 -2.86 8.29
C LEU A 56 -6.94 -2.05 7.10
N LEU A 57 -6.51 -2.36 5.88
CA LEU A 57 -6.99 -1.69 4.67
C LEU A 57 -8.49 -1.92 4.45
N HIS A 58 -8.98 -3.15 4.66
CA HIS A 58 -10.42 -3.46 4.62
C HIS A 58 -11.21 -2.67 5.67
N TYR A 59 -10.68 -2.59 6.89
CA TYR A 59 -11.40 -1.96 8.00
C TYR A 59 -11.42 -0.43 7.92
N TYR A 60 -10.28 0.18 7.60
CA TYR A 60 -10.12 1.64 7.61
C TYR A 60 -10.33 2.27 6.23
N GLY A 61 -10.26 1.50 5.14
CA GLY A 61 -10.30 2.02 3.77
C GLY A 61 -9.00 2.71 3.33
N TYR A 62 -7.95 2.72 4.16
CA TYR A 62 -6.63 3.24 3.78
C TYR A 62 -5.51 2.51 4.52
N LEU A 63 -4.30 2.58 3.96
CA LEU A 63 -3.09 2.02 4.57
C LEU A 63 -1.87 2.86 4.15
N HIS A 64 -1.18 3.44 5.13
CA HIS A 64 0.05 4.20 4.91
C HIS A 64 1.27 3.44 5.43
N LEU A 65 2.30 3.37 4.60
CA LEU A 65 3.49 2.55 4.81
C LEU A 65 4.72 3.44 4.68
N PHE A 66 5.56 3.37 5.71
CA PHE A 66 6.86 4.05 5.77
C PHE A 66 7.96 2.99 5.74
N VAL A 67 8.60 2.80 4.59
CA VAL A 67 9.65 1.79 4.40
C VAL A 67 11.01 2.49 4.41
N ILE A 68 11.82 2.22 5.44
CA ILE A 68 13.16 2.79 5.57
C ILE A 68 14.15 1.87 4.85
N HIS A 69 15.00 2.44 3.99
CA HIS A 69 16.13 1.70 3.43
C HIS A 69 17.18 1.54 4.53
N LYS A 70 17.28 0.35 5.13
CA LYS A 70 18.43 0.05 5.99
C LYS A 70 19.68 0.04 5.12
N ARG A 71 20.65 0.90 5.46
CA ARG A 71 22.00 0.87 4.89
C ARG A 71 22.70 -0.44 5.27
#